data_AF-A0A536X0N4-F1
#
_entry.id   AF-A0A536X0N4-F1
#
_cell.length_a   1.000
_cell.length_b   1.000
_cell.length_c   1.000
_cell.angle_alpha   90.00
_cell.angle_beta   90.00
_cell.angle_gamma   90.00
#
_symmetry.space_group_name_H-M   'P 1'
#
loop_
_entity.id
_entity.type
_entity.pdbx_description
1 polymer ?
#
loop_
_entity_poly.entity_id
_entity_poly.type
_entity_poly.pdbx_seq_one_letter_code
_entity_poly.pdbx_strand_id
1 'polypeptide(L)' 'GSKLRIHVLGLVRIAADVSPALARDTIESVEVLGALHASPAVKSALADRTI' A
#
# COMPACT_ATOMS: atom_id res chain seq x y z
N GLY A 1 -8.12 -15.71 0.09
CA GLY A 1 -8.11 -14.54 0.98
C GLY A 1 -8.82 -13.39 0.29
N SER A 2 -9.34 -12.43 1.05
CA SER A 2 -9.96 -11.21 0.49
C SER A 2 -8.92 -10.09 0.41
N LYS A 3 -9.04 -9.22 -0.60
CA LYS A 3 -8.15 -8.07 -0.74
C LYS A 3 -8.49 -6.96 0.27
N LEU A 4 -7.49 -6.20 0.67
CA LEU A 4 -7.59 -5.10 1.64
C LEU A 4 -7.89 -3.78 0.93
N ARG A 5 -8.85 -3.03 1.48
CA ARG A 5 -9.05 -1.61 1.19
C ARG A 5 -8.61 -0.82 2.40
N ILE A 6 -7.63 0.06 2.22
CA ILE A 6 -6.96 0.77 3.31
C ILE A 6 -7.31 2.26 3.19
N HIS A 7 -7.95 2.81 4.22
CA HIS A 7 -8.27 4.25 4.32
C HIS A 7 -7.71 4.78 5.63
N VAL A 8 -6.78 5.72 5.57
CA VAL A 8 -6.06 6.19 6.77
C VAL A 8 -5.92 7.70 6.78
N LEU A 9 -6.13 8.28 7.97
CA LEU A 9 -5.74 9.65 8.32
C LEU A 9 -4.43 9.59 9.11
N GLY A 10 -3.40 10.30 8.67
CA GLY A 10 -2.09 10.32 9.31
C GLY A 10 -1.05 9.47 8.58
N LEU A 11 -0.50 8.43 9.22
CA LEU A 11 0.65 7.67 8.70
C LEU A 11 0.29 6.21 8.45
N VAL A 12 0.56 5.74 7.23
CA VAL A 12 0.58 4.32 6.89
C VAL A 12 2.01 3.89 6.63
N ARG A 13 2.45 2.79 7.26
CA ARG A 13 3.74 2.17 6.99
C ARG A 13 3.56 0.73 6.52
N ILE A 14 4.04 0.44 5.32
CA ILE A 14 4.24 -0.92 4.80
C ILE A 14 5.71 -1.28 5.07
N ALA A 15 5.93 -2.39 5.77
CA ALA A 15 7.25 -2.85 6.17
C ALA A 15 8.11 -3.23 4.95
N ALA A 16 9.44 -3.16 5.11
CA ALA A 16 10.39 -3.33 4.00
C ALA A 16 10.51 -4.78 3.50
N ASP A 17 10.09 -5.75 4.31
CA ASP A 17 10.02 -7.17 4.00
C ASP A 17 8.79 -7.54 3.15
N VAL A 18 7.85 -6.61 2.96
CA VAL A 18 6.70 -6.81 2.07
C VAL A 18 7.16 -6.75 0.61
N SER A 19 6.98 -7.87 -0.10
CA SER A 19 7.30 -7.93 -1.52
C SER A 19 6.27 -7.16 -2.37
N PRO A 20 6.68 -6.55 -3.50
CA PRO A 20 5.74 -5.85 -4.39
C PRO A 20 4.62 -6.74 -4.93
N ALA A 21 4.93 -8.02 -5.18
CA ALA A 21 3.95 -9.00 -5.65
C ALA A 21 2.88 -9.31 -4.58
N LEU A 22 3.31 -9.50 -3.33
CA LEU A 22 2.38 -9.72 -2.21
C LEU A 22 1.50 -8.50 -1.98
N ALA A 23 2.08 -7.30 -2.01
CA ALA A 23 1.33 -6.06 -1.89
C ALA A 23 0.24 -5.94 -2.98
N ARG A 24 0.56 -6.26 -4.23
CA ARG A 24 -0.42 -6.24 -5.34
C ARG A 24 -1.48 -7.33 -5.26
N ASP A 25 -1.12 -8.51 -4.77
CA ASP A 25 -2.10 -9.58 -4.66
C ASP A 25 -3.11 -9.30 -3.53
N THR A 26 -2.63 -8.66 -2.46
CA THR A 26 -3.41 -8.46 -1.23
C THR A 26 -4.10 -7.11 -1.12
N ILE A 27 -3.56 -6.03 -1.69
CA ILE A 27 -4.09 -4.67 -1.50
C ILE A 27 -4.88 -4.25 -2.74
N GLU A 28 -6.18 -4.05 -2.55
CA GLU A 28 -7.09 -3.55 -3.58
C GLU A 28 -6.96 -2.04 -3.77
N SER A 29 -6.98 -1.27 -2.68
CA SER A 29 -6.85 0.19 -2.72
C SER A 29 -6.19 0.74 -1.45
N VAL A 30 -5.52 1.89 -1.61
CA VAL A 30 -4.89 2.62 -0.52
C VAL A 30 -5.21 4.11 -0.66
N GLU A 31 -5.96 4.66 0.29
CA GLU A 31 -6.23 6.09 0.39
C GLU A 31 -5.60 6.61 1.68
N VAL A 32 -4.69 7.59 1.55
CA VAL A 32 -3.94 8.12 2.70
C VAL A 32 -4.01 9.63 2.70
N LEU A 33 -4.73 10.17 3.68
CA LEU A 33 -4.70 11.59 3.99
C LEU A 33 -3.59 11.84 5.00
N GLY A 34 -2.36 11.96 4.47
CA GLY A 34 -1.14 12.18 5.25
C GLY A 34 0.09 11.60 4.56
N ALA A 35 0.75 10.62 5.18
CA ALA A 35 2.00 10.04 4.70
C ALA A 35 1.91 8.51 4.47
N LEU A 36 2.40 8.07 3.31
CA LEU A 36 2.61 6.65 2.99
C LEU A 36 4.10 6.31 2.96
N HIS A 37 4.53 5.53 3.95
CA HIS A 37 5.87 4.97 4.04
C HIS A 37 5.87 3.52 3.54
N ALA A 38 6.58 3.26 2.46
CA ALA A 38 6.76 1.93 1.90
C ALA A 38 8.07 1.92 1.10
N SER A 39 8.60 0.74 0.80
CA SER A 39 9.74 0.63 -0.10
C SER A 39 9.39 1.18 -1.49
N PRO A 40 10.37 1.74 -2.25
CA PRO A 40 10.11 2.28 -3.59
C PRO A 40 9.46 1.26 -4.53
N ALA A 41 9.86 0.00 -4.42
CA ALA A 41 9.30 -1.09 -5.20
C ALA A 41 7.82 -1.35 -4.88
N VAL A 42 7.42 -1.29 -3.60
CA VAL A 42 6.01 -1.40 -3.20
C VAL A 42 5.22 -0.17 -3.64
N LYS A 43 5.77 1.04 -3.52
CA LYS A 43 5.11 2.27 -4.02
C LYS A 43 4.85 2.20 -5.52
N SER A 44 5.84 1.78 -6.30
CA SER A 44 5.67 1.56 -7.74
C SER A 44 4.63 0.48 -8.03
N ALA A 45 4.56 -0.55 -7.18
CA ALA A 45 3.58 -1.61 -7.32
C ALA A 45 2.15 -1.25 -6.87
N LEU A 46 1.95 -0.18 -6.13
CA LEU A 46 0.63 0.28 -5.71
C LEU A 46 0.24 1.63 -6.33
N ALA A 47 1.05 2.16 -7.26
CA ALA A 47 0.84 3.45 -7.88
C ALA A 47 -0.50 3.54 -8.64
N ASP A 48 -0.98 2.44 -9.20
CA ASP A 48 -2.29 2.33 -9.88
C ASP A 48 -3.49 2.22 -8.92
N ARG A 49 -3.24 2.14 -7.61
CA ARG A 49 -4.24 1.85 -6.56
C ARG A 49 -4.19 2.80 -5.37
N THR A 50 -3.32 3.80 -5.46
CA THR A 50 -3.20 4.85 -4.45
C THR A 50 -4.05 6.04 -4.89
N ILE A 51 -5.01 6.45 -4.04
CA ILE A 51 -5.94 7.57 -4.29
C ILE A 51 -5.61 8.71 -3.33
#